data_AF-A0A2U9GN88-F1
#
_entry.id   AF-A0A2U9GN88-F1
#
_cell.length_a   1.000
_cell.length_b   1.000
_cell.length_c   1.000
_cell.angle_alpha   90.00
_cell.angle_beta   90.00
_cell.angle_gamma   90.00
#
_symmetry.space_group_name_H-M   'P 1'
#
loop_
_entity.id
_entity.type
_entity.pdbx_description
1 polymer ?
#
loop_
_entity_poly.entity_id
_entity_poly.type
_entity_poly.pdbx_seq_one_letter_code
_entity_poly.pdbx_strand_id
1 'polypeptide(L)' 'MMKHMRIWAVLASFLVFFYIPQSYAGVALGATRVIYPEGQKQVQLAVTNNDDKSSYLIQSWIENAEGKKDARFVITPP' A
#
# COMPACT_ATOMS: atom_id res chain seq x y z
N MET A 1 -6.88 29.94 38.90
CA MET A 1 -5.70 29.39 38.17
C MET A 1 -5.94 27.99 37.59
N MET A 2 -6.29 26.96 38.39
CA MET A 2 -6.40 25.58 37.88
C MET A 2 -7.51 25.30 36.85
N LYS A 3 -8.61 26.07 36.85
CA LYS A 3 -9.70 25.91 35.86
C LYS A 3 -9.25 26.28 34.44
N HIS A 4 -8.46 27.34 34.28
CA HIS A 4 -7.91 27.73 32.99
C HIS A 4 -6.94 26.68 32.47
N MET A 5 -6.04 26.15 33.31
CA MET A 5 -5.10 25.08 32.93
C MET A 5 -5.80 23.84 32.39
N ARG A 6 -6.94 23.44 32.99
CA ARG A 6 -7.74 22.30 32.53
C ARG A 6 -8.40 22.57 31.18
N ILE A 7 -8.89 23.79 30.94
CA ILE A 7 -9.46 24.21 29.65
C ILE A 7 -8.38 24.22 28.57
N TRP A 8 -7.19 24.77 28.85
CA TRP A 8 -6.06 24.76 27.92
C TRP A 8 -5.57 23.34 27.61
N ALA A 9 -5.53 22.44 28.60
CA ALA A 9 -5.19 21.04 28.39
C ALA A 9 -6.21 20.30 27.51
N VAL A 10 -7.51 20.58 27.68
CA VAL A 10 -8.57 20.00 26.82
C VAL A 10 -8.49 20.55 25.40
N LEU A 11 -8.23 21.85 25.23
CA LEU A 11 -8.05 22.46 23.91
C LEU A 11 -6.82 21.93 23.19
N ALA A 12 -5.69 21.79 23.91
CA ALA A 12 -4.48 21.20 23.36
C ALA A 12 -4.70 19.73 22.95
N SER A 13 -5.42 18.95 23.77
CA SER A 13 -5.80 17.58 23.44
C SER A 13 -6.66 17.52 22.17
N PHE A 14 -7.69 18.37 22.06
CA PHE A 14 -8.52 18.47 20.86
C PHE A 14 -7.70 18.83 19.61
N LEU A 15 -6.75 19.76 19.73
CA LEU A 15 -5.88 20.17 18.61
C LEU A 15 -5.02 19.02 18.09
N VAL A 16 -4.54 18.14 18.96
CA VAL A 16 -3.74 16.96 18.59
C VAL A 16 -4.58 15.91 17.86
N PHE A 17 -5.84 15.72 18.23
CA PHE A 17 -6.75 14.79 17.53
C PHE A 17 -7.16 15.26 16.13
N PHE A 18 -7.04 16.55 15.81
CA PHE A 18 -7.31 17.06 14.46
C PHE A 18 -6.17 16.79 13.45
N TYR A 19 -5.01 16.31 13.90
CA TYR A 19 -3.82 16.10 13.07
C TYR A 19 -3.62 14.65 12.62
N ILE A 20 -4.69 13.92 12.28
CA ILE A 20 -4.56 12.56 11.73
C ILE A 20 -4.20 12.65 10.24
N PRO A 21 -2.98 12.22 9.83
CA PRO A 21 -2.62 12.19 8.42
C PRO A 21 -3.52 11.21 7.67
N GLN A 22 -4.07 11.63 6.54
CA GLN A 22 -4.80 10.74 5.64
C GLN A 22 -3.80 9.95 4.79
N SER A 23 -3.94 8.63 4.75
CA SER A 23 -3.24 7.78 3.79
C SER A 23 -4.19 7.35 2.70
N TYR A 24 -3.73 7.43 1.45
CA TYR A 24 -4.48 7.01 0.27
C TYR A 24 -3.72 5.87 -0.41
N ALA A 25 -4.44 4.83 -0.83
CA ALA A 25 -3.89 3.73 -1.62
C ALA A 25 -4.55 3.74 -3.00
N GLY A 26 -3.75 3.92 -4.05
CA GLY A 26 -4.23 3.97 -5.44
C GLY A 26 -4.18 2.63 -6.16
N VAL A 27 -3.36 1.66 -5.72
CA VAL A 27 -3.14 0.41 -6.45
C VAL A 27 -3.81 -0.77 -5.73
N ALA A 28 -4.64 -1.52 -6.45
CA ALA A 28 -5.26 -2.75 -5.97
C ALA A 28 -4.84 -3.96 -6.82
N LEU A 29 -4.63 -5.10 -6.16
CA LEU A 29 -4.35 -6.39 -6.79
C LEU A 29 -5.62 -7.24 -6.82
N GLY A 30 -5.84 -7.99 -7.90
CA GLY A 30 -6.99 -8.89 -8.03
C GLY A 30 -6.97 -10.10 -7.12
N ALA A 31 -5.84 -10.39 -6.46
CA ALA A 31 -5.68 -11.47 -5.50
C ALA A 31 -4.57 -11.16 -4.49
N THR A 32 -4.59 -11.84 -3.34
CA THR A 32 -3.55 -11.77 -2.29
C THR A 32 -2.45 -12.82 -2.46
N ARG A 33 -2.66 -13.79 -3.36
CA ARG A 33 -1.72 -14.86 -3.71
C ARG A 33 -1.92 -15.27 -5.15
N VAL A 34 -0.82 -15.61 -5.82
CA VAL A 34 -0.80 -16.25 -7.13
C VAL A 34 -0.29 -17.69 -6.95
N ILE A 35 -1.04 -18.67 -7.43
CA ILE A 35 -0.59 -20.06 -7.54
C ILE A 35 -0.18 -20.28 -8.98
N TYR A 36 1.05 -20.75 -9.20
CA TYR A 36 1.58 -21.08 -10.51
C TYR A 36 1.54 -22.61 -10.69
N PRO A 37 0.56 -23.16 -11.43
CA PRO A 37 0.47 -24.62 -11.62
C PRO A 37 1.62 -25.13 -12.49
N GLU A 38 2.06 -26.35 -12.22
CA GLU A 38 3.06 -27.03 -13.06
C GLU A 38 2.55 -27.14 -14.52
N GLY A 39 3.47 -26.96 -15.47
CA GLY A 39 3.18 -27.05 -16.91
C GLY A 39 2.54 -25.80 -17.52
N GLN A 40 2.12 -24.82 -16.71
CA GLN A 40 1.64 -23.53 -17.23
C GLN A 40 2.79 -22.66 -17.71
N LYS A 41 2.58 -21.96 -18.83
CA LYS A 41 3.58 -21.03 -19.38
C LYS A 41 3.56 -19.65 -18.73
N GLN A 42 2.41 -19.26 -18.18
CA GLN A 42 2.21 -17.98 -17.50
C GLN A 42 0.94 -18.02 -16.63
N VAL A 43 0.84 -17.06 -15.72
CA VAL A 43 -0.36 -16.75 -14.94
C VAL A 43 -0.58 -15.24 -14.94
N GLN A 44 -1.83 -14.80 -14.77
CA GLN A 44 -2.18 -13.39 -14.79
C GLN A 44 -2.54 -12.90 -13.40
N LEU A 45 -2.13 -11.67 -13.08
CA LEU A 45 -2.56 -10.95 -11.89
C LEU A 45 -3.10 -9.59 -12.34
N ALA A 46 -4.39 -9.35 -12.08
CA ALA A 46 -4.99 -8.06 -12.39
C ALA A 46 -4.46 -6.99 -11.42
N VAL A 47 -4.16 -5.81 -11.97
CA VAL A 47 -3.73 -4.63 -11.23
C VAL A 47 -4.60 -3.46 -11.66
N THR A 48 -5.20 -2.77 -10.69
CA THR A 48 -6.12 -1.66 -10.94
C THR A 48 -5.65 -0.41 -10.23
N ASN A 49 -5.69 0.72 -10.93
CA ASN A 49 -5.61 2.04 -10.32
C ASN A 49 -7.02 2.47 -9.87
N ASN A 50 -7.23 2.62 -8.57
CA ASN A 50 -8.47 3.05 -7.94
C ASN A 50 -8.52 4.56 -7.67
N ASP A 51 -7.49 5.33 -8.08
CA ASP A 51 -7.51 6.78 -8.04
C ASP A 51 -7.81 7.33 -9.45
N ASP A 52 -9.00 7.89 -9.61
CA ASP A 52 -9.46 8.49 -10.89
C ASP A 52 -8.70 9.78 -11.25
N LYS A 53 -7.95 10.37 -10.32
CA LYS A 53 -7.28 11.67 -10.50
C LYS A 53 -5.78 11.56 -10.73
N SER A 54 -5.19 10.42 -10.41
CA SER A 54 -3.74 10.22 -10.44
C SER A 54 -3.35 9.13 -11.43
N SER A 55 -2.18 9.28 -12.04
CA SER A 55 -1.54 8.24 -12.84
C SER A 55 -0.33 7.70 -12.08
N TYR A 56 -0.20 6.38 -11.99
CA TYR A 56 0.91 5.73 -11.31
C TYR A 56 1.77 4.94 -12.28
N LEU A 57 3.09 5.01 -12.07
CA LEU A 57 4.02 4.05 -12.64
C LEU A 57 4.06 2.81 -11.72
N ILE A 58 3.95 1.64 -12.31
CA ILE A 58 4.03 0.36 -11.60
C ILE A 58 5.31 -0.32 -12.04
N GLN A 59 6.13 -0.71 -11.06
CA GLN A 59 7.30 -1.55 -11.23
C GLN A 59 7.17 -2.78 -10.35
N SER A 60 7.55 -3.92 -10.89
CA SER A 60 7.32 -5.25 -10.37
C SER A 60 8.60 -6.07 -10.46
N TRP A 61 8.81 -6.88 -9.44
CA TRP A 61 9.89 -7.84 -9.36
C TRP A 61 9.48 -8.99 -8.44
N ILE A 62 10.24 -10.07 -8.48
CA ILE A 62 10.01 -11.24 -7.63
C ILE A 62 11.21 -11.35 -6.69
N GLU A 63 10.94 -11.65 -5.42
CA GLU A 63 11.93 -11.93 -4.40
C GLU A 63 11.80 -13.36 -3.91
N ASN A 64 12.91 -13.93 -3.45
CA ASN A 64 12.92 -15.21 -2.76
C ASN A 64 12.64 -15.04 -1.24
N ALA A 65 12.63 -16.14 -0.49
CA ALA A 65 12.36 -16.12 0.96
C ALA A 65 13.43 -15.35 1.77
N GLU A 66 14.62 -15.14 1.21
CA GLU A 66 15.70 -14.35 1.82
C GLU A 66 15.62 -12.85 1.45
N GLY A 67 14.56 -12.41 0.75
CA GLY A 67 14.36 -11.01 0.33
C GLY A 67 15.29 -10.57 -0.80
N LYS A 68 15.90 -11.52 -1.53
CA LYS A 68 16.75 -11.21 -2.69
C LYS A 68 15.94 -11.34 -3.96
N LYS A 69 16.18 -10.44 -4.91
CA LYS A 69 15.57 -10.50 -6.24
C LYS A 69 15.86 -11.86 -6.89
N ASP A 70 14.82 -12.54 -7.31
CA ASP A 70 14.87 -13.84 -7.97
C ASP A 70 14.73 -13.66 -9.48
N ALA A 71 15.67 -14.22 -10.25
CA ALA A 71 15.70 -14.12 -11.70
C ALA A 71 15.05 -15.33 -12.41
N ARG A 72 14.56 -16.33 -11.67
CA ARG A 72 13.92 -17.53 -12.24
C ARG A 72 12.53 -17.27 -12.80
N PHE A 73 11.90 -16.17 -12.37
CA PHE A 73 10.61 -15.72 -12.85
C PHE A 73 10.70 -14.27 -13.31
N VAL A 74 9.83 -13.90 -14.25
CA VAL A 74 9.71 -12.53 -14.77
C VAL A 74 8.25 -12.10 -14.77
N ILE A 75 8.02 -10.83 -14.50
CA ILE A 75 6.71 -10.19 -14.66
C ILE A 75 6.79 -9.31 -15.91
N THR A 76 5.74 -9.36 -16.74
CA THR A 76 5.67 -8.62 -18.00
C THR A 76 4.33 -7.87 -18.08
N PRO A 77 4.34 -6.53 -18.26
CA PRO A 77 5.50 -5.64 -18.24
C PRO A 77 6.14 -5.54 -16.83
N PRO A 78 7.47 -5.33 -16.73
CA PRO A 78 8.15 -5.23 -15.44
C PRO A 78 7.83 -3.92 -14.73
#